data_AF-A0A9N8F2X3-F1
#
_entry.id   AF-A0A9N8F2X3-F1
#
_cell.length_a   1.000
_cell.length_b   1.000
_cell.length_c   1.000
_cell.angle_alpha   90.00
_cell.angle_beta   90.00
_cell.angle_gamma   90.00
#
_symmetry.space_group_name_H-M   'P 1'
#
loop_
_entity.id
_entity.type
_entity.pdbx_description
1 polymer ?
#
loop_
_entity_poly.entity_id
_entity_poly.type
_entity_poly.pdbx_seq_one_letter_code
_entity_poly.pdbx_strand_id
1 'polypeptide(L)'
;MSTLYGPFHRVLSPTQSHEVAELQVQSQEVWGRPRRGSDIPQVQAYTGSLPPTEKGIEFVTSVAPDKGTPPGQARWTGPREGVIIKDNFCRIPVTIVKNTQSTTAEAKKEEDALMLAA
;
A
#
# COMPACT_ATOMS: atom_id res chain seq x y z
N MET A 1 -5.70 -2.32 -22.89
CA MET A 1 -6.43 -2.42 -21.60
C MET A 1 -5.43 -2.90 -20.56
N SER A 2 -5.13 -2.10 -19.54
CA SER A 2 -4.22 -2.52 -18.47
C SER A 2 -4.98 -3.42 -17.49
N THR A 3 -4.52 -4.65 -17.28
CA THR A 3 -5.11 -5.55 -16.29
C THR A 3 -4.88 -4.99 -14.89
N LEU A 4 -5.94 -4.88 -14.09
CA LEU A 4 -5.85 -4.54 -12.67
C LEU A 4 -5.83 -5.81 -11.81
N TYR A 5 -4.86 -5.89 -10.92
CA TYR A 5 -4.68 -6.95 -9.95
C TYR A 5 -5.17 -6.48 -8.57
N GLY A 6 -5.84 -7.38 -7.86
CA GLY A 6 -6.32 -7.15 -6.49
C GLY A 6 -7.77 -7.64 -6.30
N PRO A 7 -8.41 -7.23 -5.20
CA PRO A 7 -7.86 -6.37 -4.15
C PRO A 7 -6.71 -7.05 -3.39
N PHE A 8 -5.81 -6.22 -2.88
CA PHE A 8 -4.79 -6.58 -1.91
C PHE A 8 -4.94 -5.71 -0.68
N HIS A 9 -4.44 -6.16 0.47
CA HIS A 9 -4.46 -5.35 1.69
C HIS A 9 -3.19 -5.48 2.51
N ARG A 10 -2.96 -4.45 3.34
CA ARG A 10 -1.96 -4.45 4.40
C ARG A 10 -2.62 -4.03 5.70
N VAL A 11 -2.28 -4.75 6.77
CA VAL A 11 -2.81 -4.55 8.11
C VAL A 11 -1.91 -3.61 8.88
N LEU A 12 -2.51 -2.78 9.74
CA LEU A 12 -1.84 -1.93 10.72
C LEU A 12 -0.82 -2.76 11.51
N SER A 13 0.43 -2.31 11.48
CA SER A 13 1.53 -2.95 12.21
C SER A 13 2.62 -1.91 12.51
N PRO A 14 3.64 -2.22 13.33
CA PRO A 14 4.72 -1.27 13.60
C PRO A 14 5.44 -0.74 12.35
N THR A 15 5.42 -1.51 11.25
CA THR A 15 6.01 -1.10 9.95
C THR A 15 4.99 -0.61 8.93
N GLN A 16 3.70 -0.71 9.25
CA GLN A 16 2.57 -0.23 8.46
C GLN A 16 1.70 0.63 9.37
N SER A 17 2.26 1.76 9.80
CA SER A 17 1.63 2.71 10.73
C SER A 17 0.57 3.57 10.03
N HIS A 18 -0.11 4.42 10.81
CA HIS A 18 -1.04 5.43 10.31
C HIS A 18 -0.36 6.39 9.32
N GLU A 19 0.79 6.95 9.72
CA GLU A 19 1.61 7.84 8.87
C GLU A 19 2.04 7.16 7.56
N VAL A 20 2.44 5.89 7.63
CA VAL A 20 2.82 5.12 6.43
C VAL A 20 1.61 4.92 5.51
N ALA A 21 0.43 4.63 6.07
CA ALA A 21 -0.79 4.48 5.28
C ALA A 21 -1.19 5.80 4.60
N GLU A 22 -1.08 6.93 5.30
CA GLU A 22 -1.34 8.27 4.73
C GLU A 22 -0.37 8.60 3.59
N LEU A 23 0.92 8.33 3.77
CA LEU A 23 1.92 8.51 2.72
C LEU A 23 1.63 7.62 1.51
N GLN A 24 1.14 6.38 1.70
CA GLN A 24 0.77 5.49 0.60
C GLN A 24 -0.48 5.99 -0.14
N VAL A 25 -1.44 6.61 0.57
CA VAL A 25 -2.59 7.29 -0.06
C VAL A 25 -2.12 8.50 -0.88
N GLN A 26 -1.25 9.34 -0.33
CA GLN A 26 -0.79 10.56 -1.01
C GLN A 26 0.07 10.24 -2.24
N SER A 27 0.99 9.29 -2.10
CA SER A 27 1.93 8.92 -3.17
C SER A 27 1.35 7.97 -4.22
N GLN A 28 0.27 7.26 -3.89
CA GLN A 28 -0.23 6.14 -4.71
C GLN A 28 0.86 5.08 -4.97
N GLU A 29 1.74 4.88 -3.99
CA GLU A 29 2.76 3.84 -4.01
C GLU A 29 2.67 2.98 -2.76
N VAL A 30 3.13 1.73 -2.87
CA VAL A 30 3.35 0.86 -1.71
C VAL A 30 4.80 0.38 -1.72
N TRP A 31 5.43 0.41 -0.55
CA TRP A 31 6.86 0.13 -0.39
C TRP A 31 7.15 -1.11 0.45
N GLY A 32 8.31 -1.72 0.24
CA GLY A 32 8.74 -2.93 0.93
C GLY A 32 10.23 -2.95 1.21
N ARG A 33 10.59 -3.19 2.48
CA ARG A 33 11.97 -3.38 2.93
C ARG A 33 12.44 -4.82 2.70
N PRO A 34 13.75 -5.09 2.80
CA PRO A 34 14.24 -6.45 2.86
C PRO A 34 13.66 -7.21 4.06
N ARG A 35 13.39 -8.51 3.87
CA ARG A 35 12.95 -9.39 4.96
C ARG A 35 14.09 -9.58 5.95
N ARG A 36 13.77 -9.84 7.23
CA ARG A 36 14.79 -10.27 8.21
C ARG A 36 15.61 -11.44 7.65
N GLY A 37 16.94 -11.29 7.61
CA GLY A 37 17.87 -12.29 7.07
C GLY A 37 18.01 -12.30 5.55
N SER A 38 17.52 -11.28 4.84
CA SER A 38 17.70 -11.10 3.40
C SER A 38 17.99 -9.64 3.09
N ASP A 39 18.82 -9.40 2.08
CA ASP A 39 19.10 -8.05 1.55
C ASP A 39 18.22 -7.68 0.36
N ILE A 40 17.25 -8.54 0.01
CA ILE A 40 16.39 -8.34 -1.16
C ILE A 40 15.12 -7.58 -0.74
N PRO A 41 14.95 -6.30 -1.12
CA PRO A 41 13.74 -5.55 -0.82
C PRO A 41 12.53 -6.10 -1.60
N GLN A 42 11.39 -6.21 -0.92
CA GLN A 42 10.20 -6.80 -1.50
C GLN A 42 8.92 -6.18 -0.92
N VAL A 43 7.99 -5.79 -1.77
CA VAL A 43 6.62 -5.42 -1.34
C VAL A 43 5.86 -6.70 -0.99
N GLN A 44 5.25 -6.73 0.19
CA GLN A 44 4.40 -7.83 0.64
C GLN A 44 3.00 -7.30 0.95
N ALA A 45 1.97 -8.09 0.64
CA ALA A 45 0.59 -7.80 0.99
C ALA A 45 -0.20 -9.11 1.12
N TYR A 46 -1.36 -9.05 1.75
CA TYR A 46 -2.34 -10.12 1.72
C TYR A 46 -3.23 -9.99 0.49
N THR A 47 -3.69 -11.13 -0.03
CA THR A 47 -4.66 -11.16 -1.13
C THR A 47 -6.09 -11.02 -0.61
N GLY A 48 -6.94 -10.34 -1.35
CA GLY A 48 -8.35 -10.11 -0.99
C GLY A 48 -8.56 -8.77 -0.31
N SER A 49 -9.83 -8.47 -0.03
CA SER A 49 -10.24 -7.24 0.65
C SER A 49 -9.76 -7.20 2.10
N LEU A 50 -9.58 -5.99 2.62
CA LEU A 50 -9.23 -5.77 4.03
C LEU A 50 -10.36 -6.32 4.92
N PRO A 51 -10.09 -7.24 5.87
CA PRO A 51 -11.10 -7.77 6.77
C PRO A 51 -11.77 -6.66 7.59
N PRO A 52 -13.09 -6.71 7.85
CA PRO A 52 -13.81 -5.66 8.56
C PRO A 52 -13.37 -5.50 10.03
N THR A 53 -12.75 -6.54 10.60
CA THR A 53 -12.22 -6.55 11.97
C THR A 53 -10.80 -5.96 12.07
N GLU A 54 -10.17 -5.65 10.94
CA GLU A 54 -8.78 -5.18 10.88
C GLU A 54 -8.70 -3.74 10.40
N LYS A 55 -7.65 -3.04 10.87
CA LYS A 55 -7.30 -1.71 10.38
C LYS A 55 -6.19 -1.82 9.36
N GLY A 56 -6.24 -1.05 8.28
CA GLY A 56 -5.28 -1.20 7.20
C GLY A 56 -5.58 -0.34 5.97
N ILE A 57 -4.86 -0.66 4.90
CA ILE A 57 -5.16 -0.19 3.55
C ILE A 57 -5.59 -1.35 2.66
N GLU A 58 -6.46 -1.06 1.70
CA GLU A 58 -6.83 -1.94 0.59
C GLU A 58 -6.48 -1.22 -0.72
N PHE A 59 -5.92 -1.96 -1.68
CA PHE A 59 -5.44 -1.37 -2.92
C PHE A 59 -5.54 -2.33 -4.10
N VAL A 60 -5.49 -1.75 -5.30
CA VAL A 60 -5.33 -2.45 -6.58
C VAL A 60 -4.08 -1.94 -7.29
N THR A 61 -3.55 -2.67 -8.26
CA THR A 61 -2.38 -2.24 -9.03
C THR A 61 -2.40 -2.80 -10.45
N SER A 62 -1.78 -2.12 -11.40
CA SER A 62 -1.53 -2.65 -12.74
C SER A 62 -0.32 -3.61 -12.79
N VAL A 63 0.40 -3.78 -11.69
CA VAL A 63 1.63 -4.58 -11.63
C VAL A 63 1.31 -5.97 -11.10
N ALA A 64 1.54 -7.00 -11.93
CA ALA A 64 1.32 -8.39 -11.53
C ALA A 64 2.19 -8.77 -10.32
N PRO A 65 1.65 -9.51 -9.32
CA PRO A 65 2.47 -10.09 -8.27
C PRO A 65 3.39 -11.19 -8.81
N ASP A 66 4.39 -11.55 -8.03
CA ASP A 66 5.30 -12.66 -8.31
C ASP A 66 4.51 -13.99 -8.36
N LYS A 67 4.97 -14.92 -9.20
CA LYS A 67 4.37 -16.26 -9.29
C LYS A 67 4.83 -17.15 -8.13
N GLY A 68 4.00 -18.13 -7.76
CA GLY A 68 4.37 -19.13 -6.74
C GLY A 68 4.41 -18.58 -5.32
N THR A 69 3.70 -17.49 -5.03
CA THR A 69 3.56 -16.98 -3.66
C THR A 69 2.69 -17.93 -2.82
N PRO A 70 2.94 -18.02 -1.50
CA PRO A 70 2.07 -18.79 -0.62
C PRO A 70 0.60 -18.35 -0.72
N PRO A 71 -0.38 -19.26 -0.53
CA PRO A 71 -1.80 -18.90 -0.50
C PRO A 71 -2.07 -17.74 0.48
N GLY A 72 -2.90 -16.80 0.06
CA GLY A 72 -3.23 -15.61 0.86
C GLY A 72 -2.21 -14.48 0.80
N GLN A 73 -1.07 -14.65 0.11
CA GLN A 73 0.01 -13.67 0.05
C GLN A 73 0.32 -13.25 -1.39
N ALA A 74 0.58 -11.95 -1.56
CA ALA A 74 1.12 -11.36 -2.77
C ALA A 74 2.48 -10.72 -2.48
N ARG A 75 3.39 -10.85 -3.44
CA ARG A 75 4.75 -10.32 -3.35
C ARG A 75 5.14 -9.65 -4.65
N TRP A 76 5.97 -8.62 -4.58
CA TRP A 76 6.58 -8.00 -5.75
C TRP A 76 8.07 -7.82 -5.50
N THR A 77 8.86 -8.53 -6.30
CA THR A 77 10.32 -8.48 -6.27
C THR A 77 10.81 -7.81 -7.54
N GLY A 78 11.67 -6.80 -7.36
CA GLY A 78 12.27 -6.03 -8.45
C GLY A 78 13.78 -6.26 -8.55
N PRO A 79 14.43 -5.58 -9.51
CA PRO A 79 13.84 -4.65 -10.47
C PRO A 79 13.13 -5.36 -11.64
N ARG A 80 11.94 -4.89 -12.01
CA ARG A 80 11.22 -5.27 -13.26
C ARG A 80 10.17 -4.22 -13.61
N GLU A 81 9.48 -4.37 -14.74
CA GLU A 81 8.41 -3.46 -15.15
C GLU A 81 7.38 -3.27 -14.03
N GLY A 82 7.16 -2.00 -13.64
CA GLY A 82 6.27 -1.61 -12.54
C GLY A 82 6.80 -1.86 -11.13
N VAL A 83 7.96 -2.49 -10.95
CA VAL A 83 8.57 -2.76 -9.63
C VAL A 83 9.95 -2.10 -9.55
N ILE A 84 10.02 -0.97 -8.86
CA ILE A 84 11.21 -0.11 -8.79
C ILE A 84 11.96 -0.37 -7.49
N ILE A 85 13.29 -0.49 -7.55
CA ILE A 85 14.14 -0.49 -6.36
C ILE A 85 14.77 0.90 -6.21
N LYS A 86 14.49 1.57 -5.09
CA LYS A 86 15.04 2.89 -4.79
C LYS A 86 15.24 3.07 -3.27
N ASP A 87 16.40 3.57 -2.87
CA ASP A 87 16.78 3.82 -1.47
C ASP A 87 16.68 2.56 -0.58
N ASN A 88 17.00 1.39 -1.14
CA ASN A 88 16.81 0.08 -0.49
C ASN A 88 15.35 -0.31 -0.19
N PHE A 89 14.39 0.26 -0.93
CA PHE A 89 12.99 -0.14 -0.92
C PHE A 89 12.56 -0.64 -2.30
N CYS A 90 11.74 -1.69 -2.29
CA CYS A 90 10.94 -2.08 -3.43
C CYS A 90 9.66 -1.24 -3.43
N ARG A 91 9.27 -0.70 -4.58
CA ARG A 91 8.14 0.21 -4.74
C ARG A 91 7.27 -0.25 -5.91
N ILE A 92 5.96 -0.23 -5.73
CA ILE A 92 4.99 -0.44 -6.82
C ILE A 92 3.96 0.70 -6.83
N PRO A 93 3.52 1.16 -8.02
CA PRO A 93 2.37 2.04 -8.13
C PRO A 93 1.09 1.26 -7.79
N VAL A 94 0.18 1.90 -7.07
CA VAL A 94 -1.10 1.32 -6.65
C VAL A 94 -2.21 2.35 -6.76
N THR A 95 -3.44 1.89 -6.64
CA THR A 95 -4.58 2.74 -6.31
C THR A 95 -5.14 2.30 -4.96
N ILE A 96 -5.03 3.16 -3.95
CA ILE A 96 -5.61 2.88 -2.63
C ILE A 96 -7.14 3.04 -2.72
N VAL A 97 -7.87 1.95 -2.51
CA VAL A 97 -9.34 1.93 -2.57
C VAL A 97 -10.00 2.06 -1.19
N LYS A 98 -9.24 1.78 -0.12
CA LYS A 98 -9.71 1.91 1.27
C LYS A 98 -8.53 2.20 2.19
N ASN A 99 -8.71 3.13 3.12
CA ASN A 99 -7.82 3.30 4.26
C ASN A 99 -8.68 3.43 5.53
N THR A 100 -8.62 2.45 6.43
CA THR A 100 -9.38 2.45 7.69
C THR A 100 -8.57 2.97 8.88
N GLN A 101 -7.38 3.52 8.59
CA GLN A 101 -6.43 4.05 9.57
C GLN A 101 -6.42 5.58 9.59
N SER A 102 -6.95 6.26 8.59
CA SER A 102 -7.00 7.73 8.56
C SER A 102 -7.72 8.26 9.80
N THR A 103 -7.04 9.05 10.61
CA THR A 103 -7.71 9.77 11.70
C THR A 103 -8.47 10.95 11.09
N THR A 104 -9.74 11.10 11.46
CA THR A 104 -10.67 12.15 10.99
C THR A 104 -10.20 13.59 11.26
N ALA A 105 -9.01 13.81 11.81
CA ALA A 105 -8.46 15.13 12.11
C ALA A 105 -8.06 15.93 10.86
N GLU A 106 -7.70 15.28 9.74
CA GLU A 106 -7.31 15.99 8.52
C GLU A 106 -8.48 16.36 7.61
N ALA A 107 -9.58 15.58 7.64
CA ALA A 107 -10.80 15.92 6.91
C ALA A 107 -11.44 17.25 7.38
N LYS A 108 -11.28 17.61 8.66
CA LYS A 108 -11.76 18.89 9.19
C LYS A 108 -10.90 20.09 8.78
N LYS A 109 -9.61 19.91 8.52
CA LYS A 109 -8.72 21.02 8.11
C LYS A 109 -9.01 21.49 6.69
N GLU A 110 -9.44 20.60 5.80
CA GLU A 110 -9.79 20.96 4.42
C GLU A 110 -11.18 21.61 4.34
N GLU A 111 -12.15 21.15 5.15
CA GLU A 111 -13.50 21.72 5.23
C GLU A 111 -13.51 23.10 5.93
N ASP A 112 -12.75 23.29 7.01
CA ASP A 112 -12.60 24.59 7.69
C ASP A 112 -11.83 25.61 6.83
N ALA A 113 -10.84 25.18 6.03
CA ALA A 113 -10.10 26.07 5.12
C ALA A 113 -10.97 26.55 3.94
N LEU A 114 -11.90 25.73 3.46
CA LEU A 114 -12.88 26.11 2.43
C LEU A 114 -13.97 27.05 2.97
N MET A 115 -14.38 26.90 4.23
CA MET A 115 -15.34 27.80 4.91
C MET A 115 -14.77 29.19 5.23
N LEU A 116 -13.46 29.33 5.43
CA LEU A 116 -12.80 30.61 5.71
C LEU A 116 -12.40 31.40 4.44
N ALA A 117 -12.50 30.78 3.27
CA ALA A 117 -12.19 31.38 1.97
C ALA A 117 -13.43 31.82 1.16
N ALA A 118 -14.63 31.62 1.70
CA ALA A 118 -15.92 32.04 1.12
C ALA A 118 -16.53 33.22 1.91
#